data_AF-A0A0E0W9Z8-F1
#
_entry.id   AF-A0A0E0W9Z8-F1
#
_cell.length_a   1.000
_cell.length_b   1.000
_cell.length_c   1.000
_cell.angle_alpha   90.00
_cell.angle_beta   90.00
_cell.angle_gamma   90.00
#
_symmetry.space_group_name_H-M   'P 1'
#
loop_
_entity.id
_entity.type
_entity.pdbx_description
1 polymer ?
#
loop_
_entity_poly.entity_id
_entity_poly.type
_entity_poly.pdbx_seq_one_letter_code
_entity_poly.pdbx_strand_id
1 'polypeptide(L)'
;MLGSVKKTLFGVLCLGALCLRGLMAEPDAKELVNLGIESAKKQDFTQAKTHFEKACELKDGFGCVFLGAFYEEGKGVGKDLKKAVQFYTKGCELNDGYGCRLLGNLYYNGQGVPKDAKKASQYYSKSCELNHAEGCMVLGSLHHHGVGTPKDSRKALDLYEKACDLKDSPGCINAGYIYGTAKNFKEAVVRYSQACELNDGRGCYNLGVMQYNGKGTAKDEKQAVENFKKGCKSGVKEACDALKELKIEL
;
A
#
# COMPACT_ATOMS: atom_id res chain seq x y z
N MET A 1 -28.31 40.98 78.21
CA MET A 1 -27.43 39.88 78.64
C MET A 1 -27.70 38.71 77.71
N LEU A 2 -27.06 38.62 76.54
CA LEU A 2 -25.72 38.06 76.24
C LEU A 2 -25.53 36.60 76.67
N GLY A 3 -25.30 35.74 75.67
CA GLY A 3 -24.84 34.34 75.75
C GLY A 3 -25.44 33.51 74.60
N SER A 4 -24.88 33.45 73.37
CA SER A 4 -23.69 32.68 72.91
C SER A 4 -23.86 31.17 73.15
N VAL A 5 -23.68 30.19 72.24
CA VAL A 5 -22.70 29.98 71.16
C VAL A 5 -23.17 28.87 70.17
N LYS A 6 -22.95 29.12 68.87
CA LYS A 6 -22.62 28.27 67.69
C LYS A 6 -22.72 26.72 67.78
N LYS A 7 -23.23 26.09 66.70
CA LYS A 7 -22.45 25.59 65.53
C LYS A 7 -23.32 24.84 64.48
N THR A 8 -23.36 25.41 63.27
CA THR A 8 -23.32 24.76 61.93
C THR A 8 -24.02 23.42 61.68
N LEU A 9 -24.96 23.44 60.73
CA LEU A 9 -25.05 22.37 59.73
C LEU A 9 -25.33 22.98 58.35
N PHE A 10 -24.38 22.74 57.44
CA PHE A 10 -24.49 22.87 55.99
C PHE A 10 -25.72 22.11 55.50
N GLY A 11 -26.57 22.74 54.69
CA GLY A 11 -27.72 22.09 54.10
C GLY A 11 -28.12 22.76 52.79
N VAL A 12 -27.91 22.02 51.71
CA VAL A 12 -28.57 22.15 50.41
C VAL A 12 -28.11 23.31 49.54
N LEU A 13 -27.26 23.00 48.54
CA LEU A 13 -27.35 23.46 47.13
C LEU A 13 -26.06 23.13 46.37
N CYS A 14 -25.89 21.87 45.96
CA CYS A 14 -25.07 21.48 44.80
C CYS A 14 -25.26 19.98 44.49
N LEU A 15 -26.49 19.60 44.13
CA LEU A 15 -26.79 18.31 43.51
C LEU A 15 -27.55 18.63 42.23
N GLY A 16 -26.89 18.60 41.07
CA GLY A 16 -27.64 18.67 39.80
C GLY A 16 -26.91 19.05 38.52
N ALA A 17 -25.67 19.55 38.54
CA ALA A 17 -25.05 20.07 37.30
C ALA A 17 -23.67 19.48 36.93
N LEU A 18 -23.16 18.50 37.67
CA LEU A 18 -21.79 17.97 37.47
C LEU A 18 -21.70 16.50 37.01
N CYS A 19 -22.81 15.81 36.77
CA CYS A 19 -22.79 14.38 36.41
C CYS A 19 -23.33 14.05 35.00
N LEU A 20 -23.46 15.02 34.10
CA LEU A 20 -23.89 14.80 32.70
C LEU A 20 -22.92 15.37 31.65
N ARG A 21 -21.64 15.55 31.98
CA ARG A 21 -20.61 15.33 30.95
C ARG A 21 -20.52 13.83 30.81
N GLY A 22 -21.33 13.28 29.89
CA GLY A 22 -21.42 11.85 29.65
C GLY A 22 -20.03 11.24 29.57
N LEU A 23 -19.88 10.06 30.18
CA LEU A 23 -18.75 9.16 29.92
C LEU A 23 -18.72 8.89 28.41
N MET A 24 -18.07 9.75 27.64
CA MET A 24 -17.57 9.35 26.34
C MET A 24 -16.36 8.48 26.66
N ALA A 25 -16.49 7.18 26.38
CA ALA A 25 -15.35 6.27 26.45
C ALA A 25 -14.20 6.85 25.62
N GLU A 26 -12.97 6.72 26.12
CA GLU A 26 -11.81 7.14 25.33
C GLU A 26 -11.81 6.37 24.00
N PRO A 27 -11.59 7.05 22.85
CA PRO A 27 -11.60 6.40 21.55
C PRO A 27 -10.60 5.25 21.48
N ASP A 28 -11.00 4.13 20.87
CA ASP A 28 -10.09 3.02 20.62
C ASP A 28 -9.08 3.34 19.49
N ALA A 29 -8.09 2.49 19.29
CA ALA A 29 -7.01 2.74 18.33
C ALA A 29 -7.51 2.88 16.88
N LYS A 30 -8.56 2.12 16.49
CA LYS A 30 -9.13 2.16 15.14
C LYS A 30 -9.97 3.41 14.94
N GLU A 31 -10.73 3.82 15.96
CA GLU A 31 -11.45 5.09 15.96
C GLU A 31 -10.48 6.27 15.83
N LEU A 32 -9.38 6.24 16.58
CA LEU A 32 -8.33 7.26 16.48
C LEU A 32 -7.72 7.32 15.08
N VAL A 33 -7.43 6.18 14.44
CA VAL A 33 -6.99 6.17 13.04
C VAL A 33 -7.99 6.88 12.13
N ASN A 34 -9.29 6.57 12.26
CA ASN A 34 -10.33 7.17 11.41
C ASN A 34 -10.43 8.68 11.64
N LEU A 35 -10.45 9.12 12.90
CA LEU A 35 -10.42 10.55 13.27
C LEU A 35 -9.18 11.26 12.72
N GLY A 36 -8.03 10.57 12.72
CA GLY A 36 -6.79 11.02 12.12
C GLY A 36 -6.93 11.23 10.61
N ILE A 37 -7.49 10.25 9.89
CA ILE A 37 -7.74 10.34 8.44
C ILE A 37 -8.72 11.47 8.12
N GLU A 38 -9.80 11.61 8.89
CA GLU A 38 -10.78 12.68 8.69
C GLU A 38 -10.18 14.07 8.92
N SER A 39 -9.40 14.24 9.98
CA SER A 39 -8.66 15.47 10.25
C SER A 39 -7.70 15.79 9.11
N ALA A 40 -6.96 14.79 8.61
CA ALA A 40 -6.03 14.95 7.49
C ALA A 40 -6.74 15.37 6.19
N LYS A 41 -7.92 14.81 5.90
CA LYS A 41 -8.76 15.22 4.76
C LYS A 41 -9.20 16.68 4.85
N LYS A 42 -9.45 17.18 6.06
CA LYS A 42 -9.76 18.59 6.35
C LYS A 42 -8.51 19.49 6.41
N GLN A 43 -7.33 18.93 6.12
CA GLN A 43 -6.01 19.59 6.25
C GLN A 43 -5.67 20.04 7.68
N ASP A 44 -6.36 19.52 8.69
CA ASP A 44 -5.97 19.70 10.09
C ASP A 44 -4.91 18.65 10.45
N PHE A 45 -3.69 18.90 9.99
CA PHE A 45 -2.58 17.99 10.21
C PHE A 45 -2.14 17.92 11.67
N THR A 46 -2.42 18.96 12.48
CA THR A 46 -2.11 18.96 13.91
C THR A 46 -2.99 17.97 14.66
N GLN A 47 -4.32 18.01 14.43
CA GLN A 47 -5.23 17.04 15.01
C GLN A 47 -4.99 15.64 14.44
N ALA A 48 -4.80 15.51 13.12
CA ALA A 48 -4.53 14.23 12.49
C ALA A 48 -3.32 13.52 13.11
N LYS A 49 -2.20 14.23 13.23
CA LYS A 49 -0.98 13.75 13.90
C LYS A 49 -1.28 13.27 15.32
N THR A 50 -2.01 14.08 16.09
CA THR A 50 -2.34 13.77 17.50
C THR A 50 -3.12 12.46 17.60
N HIS A 51 -4.08 12.23 16.69
CA HIS A 51 -4.82 10.97 16.65
C HIS A 51 -3.95 9.78 16.25
N PHE A 52 -3.08 9.93 15.24
CA PHE A 52 -2.16 8.87 14.82
C PHE A 52 -1.11 8.53 15.89
N GLU A 53 -0.63 9.53 16.65
CA GLU A 53 0.23 9.33 17.81
C GLU A 53 -0.44 8.43 18.85
N LYS A 54 -1.65 8.78 19.26
CA LYS A 54 -2.42 7.97 20.23
C LYS A 54 -2.71 6.58 19.70
N ALA A 55 -3.11 6.43 18.43
CA ALA A 55 -3.33 5.12 17.83
C ALA A 55 -2.05 4.26 17.84
N CYS A 56 -0.90 4.84 17.50
CA CYS A 56 0.39 4.15 17.54
C CYS A 56 0.81 3.75 18.97
N GLU A 57 0.53 4.61 19.97
CA GLU A 57 0.74 4.29 21.39
C GLU A 57 -0.11 3.10 21.84
N LEU A 58 -1.33 3.00 21.33
CA LEU A 58 -2.24 1.85 21.51
C LEU A 58 -1.90 0.63 20.62
N LYS A 59 -0.68 0.58 20.06
CA LYS A 59 -0.16 -0.54 19.27
C LYS A 59 -0.92 -0.81 17.97
N ASP A 60 -1.57 0.21 17.40
CA ASP A 60 -2.09 0.12 16.05
C ASP A 60 -0.99 0.39 15.02
N GLY A 61 -0.69 -0.61 14.20
CA GLY A 61 0.37 -0.53 13.18
C GLY A 61 0.10 0.54 12.13
N PHE A 62 -1.16 0.72 11.74
CA PHE A 62 -1.56 1.68 10.71
C PHE A 62 -1.44 3.13 11.21
N GLY A 63 -1.79 3.39 12.48
CA GLY A 63 -1.53 4.65 13.16
C GLY A 63 -0.04 5.00 13.20
N CYS A 64 0.82 4.03 13.52
CA CYS A 64 2.28 4.23 13.43
C CYS A 64 2.73 4.55 12.01
N VAL A 65 2.18 3.87 11.00
CA VAL A 65 2.54 4.13 9.59
C VAL A 65 2.12 5.53 9.15
N PHE A 66 0.91 6.00 9.47
CA PHE A 66 0.52 7.37 9.14
C PHE A 66 1.42 8.41 9.80
N LEU A 67 1.78 8.19 11.07
CA LEU A 67 2.70 9.09 11.75
C LEU A 67 4.08 9.10 11.08
N GLY A 68 4.56 7.95 10.62
CA GLY A 68 5.77 7.85 9.80
C GLY A 68 5.67 8.67 8.52
N ALA A 69 4.55 8.59 7.80
CA ALA A 69 4.30 9.37 6.58
C ALA A 69 4.26 10.88 6.84
N PHE A 70 3.70 11.30 7.98
CA PHE A 70 3.68 12.72 8.36
C PHE A 70 5.10 13.27 8.54
N TYR A 71 5.99 12.50 9.17
CA TYR A 71 7.40 12.86 9.30
C TYR A 71 8.16 12.76 7.96
N GLU A 72 7.84 11.81 7.09
CA GLU A 72 8.48 11.71 5.76
C GLU A 72 8.15 12.90 4.87
N GLU A 73 6.88 13.32 4.86
CA GLU A 73 6.36 14.38 4.00
C GLU A 73 6.45 15.78 4.64
N GLY A 74 6.62 15.87 5.97
CA GLY A 74 6.57 17.14 6.70
C GLY A 74 5.15 17.71 6.83
N LYS A 75 4.13 16.85 6.96
CA LYS A 75 2.73 17.25 7.12
C LYS A 75 2.40 17.49 8.58
N GLY A 76 2.12 18.75 8.96
CA GLY A 76 1.83 19.13 10.35
C GLY A 76 3.02 18.99 11.32
N VAL A 77 4.19 18.59 10.82
CA VAL A 77 5.46 18.46 11.53
C VAL A 77 6.61 18.87 10.60
N GLY A 78 7.77 19.20 11.15
CA GLY A 78 8.98 19.30 10.34
C GLY A 78 9.33 17.94 9.74
N LYS A 79 9.74 17.92 8.46
CA LYS A 79 10.21 16.72 7.78
C LYS A 79 11.39 16.10 8.53
N ASP A 80 11.28 14.83 8.88
CA ASP A 80 12.28 14.06 9.63
C ASP A 80 12.25 12.59 9.21
N LEU A 81 13.16 12.24 8.28
CA LEU A 81 13.25 10.86 7.77
C LEU A 81 13.72 9.86 8.83
N LYS A 82 14.45 10.28 9.88
CA LYS A 82 14.85 9.36 10.95
C LYS A 82 13.64 8.96 11.79
N LYS A 83 12.75 9.91 12.08
CA LYS A 83 11.46 9.58 12.72
C LYS A 83 10.56 8.75 11.82
N ALA A 84 10.51 9.03 10.52
CA ALA A 84 9.77 8.19 9.58
C ALA A 84 10.24 6.72 9.65
N VAL A 85 11.56 6.48 9.61
CA VAL A 85 12.15 5.15 9.80
C VAL A 85 11.71 4.52 11.13
N GLN A 86 11.76 5.26 12.23
CA GLN A 86 11.35 4.75 13.55
C GLN A 86 9.88 4.31 13.57
N PHE A 87 8.98 5.12 13.02
CA PHE A 87 7.55 4.82 13.02
C PHE A 87 7.16 3.73 12.02
N TYR A 88 7.78 3.67 10.84
CA TYR A 88 7.60 2.53 9.92
C TYR A 88 8.17 1.23 10.50
N THR A 89 9.27 1.29 11.26
CA THR A 89 9.78 0.13 12.01
C THR A 89 8.74 -0.37 13.00
N LYS A 90 8.16 0.52 13.82
CA LYS A 90 7.08 0.16 14.74
C LYS A 90 5.87 -0.43 14.02
N GLY A 91 5.41 0.20 12.93
CA GLY A 91 4.29 -0.31 12.13
C GLY A 91 4.56 -1.71 11.59
N CYS A 92 5.75 -1.93 11.03
CA CYS A 92 6.17 -3.23 10.53
C CYS A 92 6.31 -4.30 11.65
N GLU A 93 6.80 -3.92 12.83
CA GLU A 93 6.86 -4.80 14.01
C GLU A 93 5.45 -5.18 14.51
N LEU A 94 4.48 -4.28 14.35
CA LEU A 94 3.05 -4.50 14.60
C LEU A 94 2.33 -5.21 13.44
N ASN A 95 3.08 -5.87 12.54
CA ASN A 95 2.57 -6.65 11.42
C ASN A 95 1.79 -5.84 10.37
N ASP A 96 2.07 -4.54 10.23
CA ASP A 96 1.57 -3.76 9.11
C ASP A 96 2.44 -3.98 7.86
N GLY A 97 1.89 -4.69 6.87
CA GLY A 97 2.60 -5.04 5.63
C GLY A 97 2.96 -3.82 4.78
N TYR A 98 2.17 -2.75 4.82
CA TYR A 98 2.42 -1.51 4.10
C TYR A 98 3.59 -0.74 4.72
N GLY A 99 3.65 -0.69 6.05
CA GLY A 99 4.75 -0.15 6.85
C GLY A 99 6.06 -0.90 6.61
N CYS A 100 6.03 -2.23 6.55
CA CYS A 100 7.21 -3.01 6.17
C CYS A 100 7.72 -2.65 4.78
N ARG A 101 6.84 -2.50 3.80
CA ARG A 101 7.24 -2.09 2.44
C ARG A 101 7.84 -0.67 2.43
N LEU A 102 7.20 0.29 3.10
CA LEU A 102 7.71 1.66 3.20
C LEU A 102 9.10 1.70 3.84
N LEU A 103 9.30 0.95 4.92
CA LEU A 103 10.61 0.80 5.54
C LEU A 103 11.64 0.17 4.57
N GLY A 104 11.22 -0.83 3.80
CA GLY A 104 12.01 -1.40 2.71
C GLY A 104 12.47 -0.34 1.71
N ASN A 105 11.57 0.57 1.29
CA ASN A 105 11.89 1.68 0.38
C ASN A 105 12.95 2.61 0.98
N LEU A 106 12.84 2.96 2.26
CA LEU A 106 13.81 3.84 2.93
C LEU A 106 15.21 3.21 2.97
N TYR A 107 15.33 1.90 3.25
CA TYR A 107 16.61 1.20 3.16
C TYR A 107 17.11 1.04 1.72
N TYR A 108 16.22 0.78 0.77
CA TYR A 108 16.59 0.65 -0.65
C TYR A 108 17.17 1.95 -1.22
N ASN A 109 16.59 3.09 -0.82
CA ASN A 109 17.00 4.41 -1.29
C ASN A 109 18.06 5.10 -0.41
N GLY A 110 18.28 4.62 0.81
CA GLY A 110 19.16 5.27 1.79
C GLY A 110 18.57 6.58 2.34
N GLN A 111 17.27 6.62 2.57
CA GLN A 111 16.55 7.79 3.05
C GLN A 111 16.34 7.73 4.56
N GLY A 112 16.99 8.60 5.32
CA GLY A 112 16.96 8.59 6.78
C GLY A 112 17.77 7.46 7.44
N VAL A 113 18.23 6.49 6.65
CA VAL A 113 19.12 5.37 7.00
C VAL A 113 20.16 5.17 5.90
N PRO A 114 21.32 4.54 6.19
CA PRO A 114 22.24 4.11 5.14
C PRO A 114 21.55 3.18 4.15
N LYS A 115 21.89 3.33 2.86
CA LYS A 115 21.38 2.46 1.81
C LYS A 115 21.82 1.01 2.04
N ASP A 116 20.86 0.09 2.08
CA ASP A 116 21.09 -1.34 2.29
C ASP A 116 20.02 -2.16 1.58
N ALA A 117 20.35 -2.65 0.38
CA ALA A 117 19.44 -3.46 -0.42
C ALA A 117 19.13 -4.83 0.21
N LYS A 118 20.07 -5.40 0.98
CA LYS A 118 19.85 -6.68 1.66
C LYS A 118 18.80 -6.51 2.77
N LYS A 119 18.93 -5.46 3.58
CA LYS A 119 17.95 -5.12 4.61
C LYS A 119 16.61 -4.71 4.02
N ALA A 120 16.60 -3.97 2.91
CA ALA A 120 15.37 -3.69 2.17
C ALA A 120 14.64 -4.99 1.76
N SER A 121 15.38 -5.97 1.19
CA SER A 121 14.80 -7.26 0.80
C SER A 121 14.16 -8.03 1.96
N GLN A 122 14.72 -7.93 3.18
CA GLN A 122 14.15 -8.55 4.37
C GLN A 122 12.80 -7.92 4.74
N TYR A 123 12.69 -6.59 4.68
CA TYR A 123 11.42 -5.91 4.93
C TYR A 123 10.38 -6.14 3.84
N TYR A 124 10.78 -6.23 2.57
CA TYR A 124 9.88 -6.63 1.49
C TYR A 124 9.42 -8.10 1.65
N SER A 125 10.28 -9.00 2.12
CA SER A 125 9.89 -10.38 2.49
C SER A 125 8.80 -10.38 3.55
N LYS A 126 9.02 -9.66 4.66
CA LYS A 126 8.02 -9.55 5.72
C LYS A 126 6.71 -8.91 5.21
N SER A 127 6.80 -7.87 4.39
CA SER A 127 5.64 -7.26 3.73
C SER A 127 4.85 -8.27 2.87
N CYS A 128 5.55 -9.08 2.07
CA CYS A 128 4.95 -10.12 1.26
C CYS A 128 4.36 -11.28 2.07
N GLU A 129 5.01 -11.68 3.18
CA GLU A 129 4.50 -12.67 4.14
C GLU A 129 3.19 -12.20 4.78
N LEU A 130 3.07 -10.90 5.03
CA LEU A 130 1.86 -10.21 5.49
C LEU A 130 0.84 -9.94 4.36
N ASN A 131 0.99 -10.61 3.20
CA ASN A 131 0.11 -10.52 2.04
C ASN A 131 -0.06 -9.10 1.47
N HIS A 132 0.96 -8.25 1.62
CA HIS A 132 1.00 -6.96 0.94
C HIS A 132 1.54 -7.15 -0.48
N ALA A 133 0.66 -7.01 -1.47
CA ALA A 133 0.90 -7.37 -2.87
C ALA A 133 2.15 -6.70 -3.47
N GLU A 134 2.29 -5.38 -3.27
CA GLU A 134 3.45 -4.62 -3.75
C GLU A 134 4.76 -5.08 -3.08
N GLY A 135 4.69 -5.58 -1.84
CA GLY A 135 5.86 -6.13 -1.14
C GLY A 135 6.37 -7.39 -1.84
N CYS A 136 5.45 -8.27 -2.27
CA CYS A 136 5.77 -9.44 -3.08
C CYS A 136 6.34 -9.05 -4.45
N MET A 137 5.71 -8.08 -5.12
CA MET A 137 6.14 -7.62 -6.44
C MET A 137 7.56 -7.03 -6.40
N VAL A 138 7.85 -6.14 -5.45
CA VAL A 138 9.19 -5.54 -5.33
C VAL A 138 10.23 -6.61 -4.96
N LEU A 139 9.93 -7.54 -4.04
CA LEU A 139 10.84 -8.63 -3.72
C LEU A 139 11.12 -9.54 -4.91
N GLY A 140 10.09 -9.82 -5.72
CA GLY A 140 10.22 -10.55 -6.98
C GLY A 140 11.20 -9.85 -7.93
N SER A 141 11.12 -8.52 -8.03
CA SER A 141 12.05 -7.72 -8.82
C SER A 141 13.48 -7.75 -8.28
N LEU A 142 13.66 -7.70 -6.96
CA LEU A 142 14.99 -7.83 -6.35
C LEU A 142 15.63 -9.18 -6.70
N HIS A 143 14.88 -10.28 -6.59
CA HIS A 143 15.36 -11.61 -7.02
C HIS A 143 15.57 -11.70 -8.52
N HIS A 144 14.74 -11.08 -9.35
CA HIS A 144 14.91 -11.10 -10.81
C HIS A 144 16.22 -10.43 -11.24
N HIS A 145 16.59 -9.34 -10.58
CA HIS A 145 17.77 -8.53 -10.91
C HIS A 145 19.00 -8.83 -10.06
N GLY A 146 18.86 -9.60 -8.97
CA GLY A 146 19.96 -9.89 -8.04
C GLY A 146 20.37 -8.69 -7.19
N VAL A 147 19.42 -7.85 -6.77
CA VAL A 147 19.69 -6.62 -6.00
C VAL A 147 19.39 -6.86 -4.53
N GLY A 148 20.42 -6.90 -3.69
CA GLY A 148 20.28 -7.22 -2.26
C GLY A 148 19.94 -8.69 -1.97
N THR A 149 19.70 -9.48 -3.01
CA THR A 149 19.46 -10.92 -2.99
C THR A 149 20.22 -11.59 -4.14
N PRO A 150 20.49 -12.91 -4.08
CA PRO A 150 20.96 -13.63 -5.26
C PRO A 150 19.92 -13.56 -6.39
N LYS A 151 20.42 -13.44 -7.63
CA LYS A 151 19.58 -13.50 -8.82
C LYS A 151 18.93 -14.88 -8.93
N ASP A 152 17.60 -14.92 -8.96
CA ASP A 152 16.81 -16.13 -9.00
C ASP A 152 15.47 -15.87 -9.72
N SER A 153 15.39 -16.32 -10.98
CA SER A 153 14.19 -16.14 -11.79
C SER A 153 13.02 -17.03 -11.37
N ARG A 154 13.26 -18.19 -10.73
CA ARG A 154 12.18 -19.05 -10.25
C ARG A 154 11.53 -18.42 -9.03
N LYS A 155 12.34 -17.97 -8.07
CA LYS A 155 11.83 -17.27 -6.89
C LYS A 155 11.16 -15.94 -7.25
N ALA A 156 11.70 -15.22 -8.23
CA ALA A 156 11.04 -14.03 -8.76
C ALA A 156 9.65 -14.35 -9.33
N LEU A 157 9.54 -15.43 -10.12
CA LEU A 157 8.25 -15.89 -10.64
C LEU A 157 7.29 -16.18 -9.49
N ASP A 158 7.64 -17.04 -8.53
CA ASP A 158 6.77 -17.40 -7.41
C ASP A 158 6.23 -16.16 -6.66
N LEU A 159 7.07 -15.13 -6.48
CA LEU A 159 6.71 -13.87 -5.83
C LEU A 159 5.80 -13.00 -6.69
N TYR A 160 6.04 -12.92 -8.00
CA TYR A 160 5.15 -12.22 -8.93
C TYR A 160 3.80 -12.91 -9.07
N GLU A 161 3.76 -14.24 -9.07
CA GLU A 161 2.52 -15.01 -9.04
C GLU A 161 1.72 -14.71 -7.77
N LYS A 162 2.38 -14.74 -6.60
CA LYS A 162 1.74 -14.36 -5.34
C LYS A 162 1.21 -12.92 -5.36
N ALA A 163 1.98 -11.97 -5.91
CA ALA A 163 1.51 -10.59 -6.06
C ALA A 163 0.27 -10.51 -6.98
N CYS A 164 0.28 -11.24 -8.09
CA CYS A 164 -0.86 -11.32 -9.01
C CYS A 164 -2.12 -11.90 -8.35
N ASP A 165 -1.97 -12.96 -7.55
CA ASP A 165 -3.08 -13.55 -6.78
C ASP A 165 -3.67 -12.57 -5.76
N LEU A 166 -2.81 -11.71 -5.19
CA LEU A 166 -3.15 -10.57 -4.35
C LEU A 166 -3.64 -9.33 -5.13
N LYS A 167 -3.99 -9.51 -6.41
CA LYS A 167 -4.54 -8.47 -7.31
C LYS A 167 -3.58 -7.34 -7.67
N ASP A 168 -2.27 -7.59 -7.63
CA ASP A 168 -1.25 -6.67 -8.15
C ASP A 168 -1.06 -6.87 -9.66
N SER A 169 -1.53 -5.92 -10.47
CA SER A 169 -1.40 -6.01 -11.93
C SER A 169 0.05 -5.99 -12.43
N PRO A 170 1.00 -5.23 -11.84
CA PRO A 170 2.42 -5.35 -12.21
C PRO A 170 2.99 -6.74 -11.94
N GLY A 171 2.62 -7.38 -10.84
CA GLY A 171 2.94 -8.77 -10.53
C GLY A 171 2.47 -9.73 -11.62
N CYS A 172 1.21 -9.61 -12.05
CA CYS A 172 0.68 -10.39 -13.16
C CYS A 172 1.47 -10.18 -14.46
N ILE A 173 1.78 -8.93 -14.82
CA ILE A 173 2.55 -8.61 -16.03
C ILE A 173 3.95 -9.22 -15.97
N ASN A 174 4.64 -9.10 -14.83
CA ASN A 174 5.99 -9.63 -14.67
C ASN A 174 6.01 -11.16 -14.69
N ALA A 175 5.03 -11.82 -14.07
CA ALA A 175 4.87 -13.27 -14.18
C ALA A 175 4.60 -13.69 -15.65
N GLY A 176 3.71 -12.97 -16.35
CA GLY A 176 3.43 -13.19 -17.76
C GLY A 176 4.66 -13.03 -18.66
N TYR A 177 5.51 -12.04 -18.34
CA TYR A 177 6.79 -11.83 -19.02
C TYR A 177 7.73 -13.02 -18.83
N ILE A 178 7.93 -13.49 -17.58
CA ILE A 178 8.78 -14.64 -17.30
C ILE A 178 8.26 -15.88 -18.04
N TYR A 179 6.96 -16.18 -17.95
CA TYR A 179 6.37 -17.30 -18.68
C TYR A 179 6.56 -17.19 -20.19
N GLY A 180 6.40 -15.98 -20.75
CA GLY A 180 6.66 -15.71 -22.16
C GLY A 180 8.10 -15.98 -22.56
N THR A 181 9.09 -15.52 -21.78
CA THR A 181 10.51 -15.79 -22.05
C THR A 181 10.85 -17.28 -21.97
N ALA A 182 10.22 -18.01 -21.03
CA ALA A 182 10.34 -19.46 -20.89
C ALA A 182 9.53 -20.25 -21.93
N LYS A 183 8.89 -19.56 -22.90
CA LYS A 183 8.01 -20.13 -23.94
C LYS A 183 6.77 -20.86 -23.40
N ASN A 184 6.40 -20.66 -22.14
CA ASN A 184 5.13 -21.11 -21.60
C ASN A 184 4.04 -20.08 -21.90
N PHE A 185 3.66 -20.00 -23.17
CA PHE A 185 2.76 -18.95 -23.65
C PHE A 185 1.33 -19.08 -23.12
N LYS A 186 0.90 -20.30 -22.75
CA LYS A 186 -0.43 -20.50 -22.14
C LYS A 186 -0.53 -19.79 -20.80
N GLU A 187 0.45 -20.00 -19.92
CA GLU A 187 0.50 -19.30 -18.64
C GLU A 187 0.68 -17.79 -18.83
N ALA A 188 1.49 -17.36 -19.80
CA ALA A 188 1.63 -15.94 -20.10
C ALA A 188 0.29 -15.28 -20.48
N VAL A 189 -0.54 -15.94 -21.30
CA VAL A 189 -1.90 -15.48 -21.64
C VAL A 189 -2.76 -15.36 -20.39
N VAL A 190 -2.72 -16.36 -19.49
CA VAL A 190 -3.48 -16.31 -18.23
C VAL A 190 -3.08 -15.08 -17.40
N ARG A 191 -1.78 -14.84 -17.20
CA ARG A 191 -1.32 -13.71 -16.39
C ARG A 191 -1.61 -12.35 -17.02
N TYR A 192 -1.46 -12.22 -18.34
CA TYR A 192 -1.84 -10.99 -19.02
C TYR A 192 -3.36 -10.75 -19.03
N SER A 193 -4.18 -11.81 -19.06
CA SER A 193 -5.63 -11.70 -18.87
C SER A 193 -5.97 -11.15 -17.49
N GLN A 194 -5.40 -11.73 -16.43
CA GLN A 194 -5.60 -11.25 -15.06
C GLN A 194 -5.19 -9.78 -14.91
N ALA A 195 -4.05 -9.37 -15.47
CA ALA A 195 -3.64 -7.96 -15.48
C ALA A 195 -4.63 -7.05 -16.24
N CYS A 196 -5.15 -7.51 -17.37
CA CYS A 196 -6.14 -6.75 -18.15
C CYS A 196 -7.49 -6.64 -17.44
N GLU A 197 -7.93 -7.70 -16.74
CA GLU A 197 -9.13 -7.71 -15.88
C GLU A 197 -9.01 -6.73 -14.70
N LEU A 198 -7.79 -6.50 -14.22
CA LEU A 198 -7.46 -5.46 -13.24
C LEU A 198 -7.37 -4.05 -13.86
N ASN A 199 -7.78 -3.89 -15.12
CA ASN A 199 -7.74 -2.65 -15.90
C ASN A 199 -6.32 -2.11 -16.18
N ASP A 200 -5.28 -2.94 -16.06
CA ASP A 200 -3.92 -2.53 -16.45
C ASP A 200 -3.76 -2.61 -17.97
N GLY A 201 -3.58 -1.43 -18.58
CA GLY A 201 -3.46 -1.31 -20.03
C GLY A 201 -2.30 -2.12 -20.62
N ARG A 202 -1.20 -2.32 -19.87
CA ARG A 202 -0.05 -3.11 -20.33
C ARG A 202 -0.40 -4.59 -20.38
N GLY A 203 -1.20 -5.06 -19.41
CA GLY A 203 -1.80 -6.39 -19.40
C GLY A 203 -2.67 -6.61 -20.64
N CYS A 204 -3.57 -5.67 -20.91
CA CYS A 204 -4.43 -5.72 -22.10
C CYS A 204 -3.64 -5.69 -23.40
N TYR A 205 -2.63 -4.83 -23.52
CA TYR A 205 -1.76 -4.78 -24.69
C TYR A 205 -1.07 -6.14 -24.93
N ASN A 206 -0.41 -6.69 -23.91
CA ASN A 206 0.30 -7.96 -24.04
C ASN A 206 -0.65 -9.13 -24.37
N LEU A 207 -1.84 -9.16 -23.77
CA LEU A 207 -2.87 -10.14 -24.12
C LEU A 207 -3.29 -9.99 -25.60
N GLY A 208 -3.52 -8.77 -26.06
CA GLY A 208 -3.86 -8.47 -27.45
C GLY A 208 -2.78 -8.94 -28.42
N VAL A 209 -1.50 -8.69 -28.12
CA VAL A 209 -0.37 -9.18 -28.93
C VAL A 209 -0.38 -10.71 -29.02
N MET A 210 -0.65 -11.40 -27.91
CA MET A 210 -0.67 -12.86 -27.88
C MET A 210 -1.84 -13.43 -28.69
N GLN A 211 -3.02 -12.82 -28.61
CA GLN A 211 -4.21 -13.20 -29.38
C GLN A 211 -4.06 -12.91 -30.87
N TYR A 212 -3.51 -11.74 -31.23
CA TYR A 212 -3.27 -11.37 -32.62
C TYR A 212 -2.33 -12.35 -33.33
N ASN A 213 -1.31 -12.83 -32.62
CA ASN A 213 -0.31 -13.75 -33.15
C ASN A 213 -0.65 -15.23 -32.93
N GLY A 214 -1.76 -15.55 -32.25
CA GLY A 214 -2.11 -16.94 -31.91
C GLY A 214 -1.06 -17.63 -31.03
N LYS A 215 -0.44 -16.90 -30.11
CA LYS A 215 0.67 -17.36 -29.28
C LYS A 215 0.16 -17.74 -27.90
N GLY A 216 0.16 -19.04 -27.58
CA GLY A 216 -0.39 -19.55 -26.32
C GLY A 216 -1.92 -19.56 -26.24
N THR A 217 -2.59 -19.10 -27.29
CA THR A 217 -4.04 -19.06 -27.50
C THR A 217 -4.33 -19.23 -28.98
N ALA A 218 -5.57 -19.59 -29.36
CA ALA A 218 -5.99 -19.48 -30.75
C ALA A 218 -5.87 -18.03 -31.24
N LYS A 219 -5.57 -17.87 -32.53
CA LYS A 219 -5.51 -16.54 -33.15
C LYS A 219 -6.91 -15.91 -33.13
N ASP A 220 -7.03 -14.73 -32.55
CA ASP A 220 -8.27 -13.96 -32.45
C ASP A 220 -7.98 -12.47 -32.61
N GLU A 221 -8.03 -11.99 -33.85
CA GLU A 221 -7.75 -10.59 -34.18
C GLU A 221 -8.83 -9.65 -33.63
N LYS A 222 -10.08 -10.10 -33.59
CA LYS A 222 -11.19 -9.29 -33.09
C LYS A 222 -10.99 -9.00 -31.60
N GLN A 223 -10.74 -10.04 -30.81
CA GLN A 223 -10.49 -9.87 -29.38
C GLN A 223 -9.18 -9.13 -29.08
N ALA A 224 -8.17 -9.33 -29.94
CA ALA A 224 -6.92 -8.56 -29.84
C ALA A 224 -7.15 -7.05 -30.03
N VAL A 225 -7.91 -6.63 -31.04
CA VAL A 225 -8.25 -5.22 -31.27
C VAL A 225 -8.99 -4.63 -30.07
N GLU A 226 -9.95 -5.36 -29.49
CA GLU A 226 -10.65 -4.90 -28.29
C GLU A 226 -9.71 -4.72 -27.09
N ASN A 227 -8.73 -5.60 -26.93
CA ASN A 227 -7.72 -5.47 -25.88
C ASN A 227 -6.71 -4.34 -26.17
N PHE A 228 -6.37 -4.08 -27.43
CA PHE A 228 -5.59 -2.89 -27.81
C PHE A 228 -6.36 -1.60 -27.53
N LYS A 229 -7.67 -1.54 -27.80
CA LYS A 229 -8.51 -0.37 -27.44
C LYS A 229 -8.49 -0.11 -25.94
N LYS A 230 -8.63 -1.15 -25.11
CA LYS A 230 -8.49 -1.03 -23.65
C LYS A 230 -7.11 -0.50 -23.26
N GLY A 231 -6.05 -1.08 -23.80
CA GLY A 231 -4.67 -0.64 -23.55
C GLY A 231 -4.44 0.82 -23.92
N CYS A 232 -4.90 1.24 -25.10
CA CYS A 232 -4.78 2.61 -25.60
C CYS A 232 -5.56 3.61 -24.74
N LYS A 233 -6.80 3.27 -24.37
CA LYS A 233 -7.62 4.09 -23.47
C LYS A 233 -6.96 4.29 -22.10
N SER A 234 -6.20 3.31 -21.62
CA SER A 234 -5.38 3.40 -20.41
C SER A 234 -4.01 4.08 -20.60
N GLY A 235 -3.75 4.65 -21.78
CA GLY A 235 -2.54 5.42 -22.08
C GLY A 235 -1.33 4.61 -22.55
N VAL A 236 -1.48 3.32 -22.86
CA VAL A 236 -0.39 2.51 -23.40
C VAL A 236 -0.18 2.86 -24.88
N LYS A 237 0.93 3.57 -25.15
CA LYS A 237 1.26 4.08 -26.48
C LYS A 237 1.35 2.96 -27.53
N GLU A 238 1.97 1.85 -27.17
CA GLU A 238 2.15 0.68 -28.05
C GLU A 238 0.81 0.07 -28.48
N ALA A 239 -0.20 0.13 -27.60
CA ALA A 239 -1.55 -0.33 -27.93
C ALA A 239 -2.24 0.64 -28.90
N CYS A 240 -2.08 1.95 -28.71
CA CYS A 240 -2.60 2.95 -29.65
C CYS A 240 -1.93 2.86 -31.03
N ASP A 241 -0.61 2.65 -31.06
CA ASP A 241 0.15 2.54 -32.30
C ASP A 241 -0.23 1.25 -33.04
N ALA A 242 -0.43 0.13 -32.34
CA ALA A 242 -0.96 -1.11 -32.93
C ALA A 242 -2.33 -0.89 -33.60
N LEU A 243 -3.24 -0.11 -33.00
CA LEU A 243 -4.53 0.19 -33.61
C LEU A 243 -4.41 1.03 -34.88
N LYS A 244 -3.50 2.01 -34.90
CA LYS A 244 -3.22 2.82 -36.09
C LYS A 244 -2.66 1.97 -37.23
N GLU A 245 -1.74 1.06 -36.94
CA GLU A 245 -1.19 0.11 -37.92
C GLU A 245 -2.28 -0.78 -38.52
N LEU A 246 -3.26 -1.17 -37.70
CA LEU A 246 -4.43 -1.93 -38.12
C LEU A 246 -5.54 -1.09 -38.78
N LYS A 247 -5.33 0.23 -38.93
CA LYS A 247 -6.29 1.19 -39.52
C LYS A 247 -7.65 1.21 -38.80
N ILE A 248 -7.64 1.03 -37.49
CA ILE A 248 -8.84 1.11 -36.65
C ILE A 248 -8.97 2.53 -36.09
N GLU A 249 -10.09 3.19 -36.37
CA GLU A 249 -10.43 4.48 -35.74
C GLU A 249 -10.86 4.25 -34.27
N LEU A 250 -10.38 5.13 -33.39
CA LEU A 250 -10.59 5.09 -31.93
C LEU A 250 -11.90 5.73 -31.51
#